data_AF-A0A959E4M9-F1
#
_entry.id   AF-A0A959E4M9-F1
#
_cell.length_a   1.000
_cell.length_b   1.000
_cell.length_c   1.000
_cell.angle_alpha   90.00
_cell.angle_beta   90.00
_cell.angle_gamma   90.00
#
_symmetry.space_group_name_H-M   'P 1'
#
loop_
_entity.id
_entity.type
_entity.pdbx_description
1 polymer ?
#
loop_
_entity_poly.entity_id
_entity_poly.type
_entity_poly.pdbx_seq_one_letter_code
_entity_poly.pdbx_strand_id
1 'polypeptide(L)'
;MKNRVREIIQVAALILFLALLANALWLAEILRNSGWDGMSWLWSPQFSAYLAAALAVLAYLLPFITVAGVRGPRLWISGIELFFSTVVAFLIAKNILYGLFSRLPVVNMSPTVLYLMLGALLALIAGSFYLTTQRRLHKPKLSYYFWLLTALAMPVPLSLLTIKLFPGLGEGRDLFDAVKMGYPLFWAVLSTGAAGILGAVNQPKPPEPEYHENILDDVEF
;
A
#
# COMPACT_ATOMS: atom_id res chain seq x y z
N MET A 1 -28.36 -0.82 -4.31
CA MET A 1 -27.41 0.28 -4.63
C MET A 1 -27.04 1.12 -3.42
N LYS A 2 -27.99 1.62 -2.61
CA LYS A 2 -27.72 2.45 -1.41
C LYS A 2 -26.75 1.81 -0.40
N ASN A 3 -26.89 0.51 -0.13
CA ASN A 3 -26.00 -0.21 0.81
C ASN A 3 -24.53 -0.23 0.35
N ARG A 4 -24.29 -0.39 -0.97
CA ARG A 4 -22.94 -0.45 -1.53
C ARG A 4 -22.19 0.88 -1.42
N VAL A 5 -22.90 1.99 -1.61
CA VAL A 5 -22.32 3.34 -1.44
C VAL A 5 -21.90 3.56 0.02
N ARG A 6 -22.74 3.14 0.98
CA ARG A 6 -22.42 3.21 2.41
C ARG A 6 -21.18 2.37 2.75
N GLU A 7 -21.10 1.14 2.25
CA GLU A 7 -19.92 0.26 2.41
C GLU A 7 -18.64 0.93 1.88
N ILE A 8 -18.69 1.50 0.68
CA ILE A 8 -17.53 2.20 0.08
C ILE A 8 -17.09 3.39 0.92
N ILE A 9 -18.03 4.20 1.42
CA ILE A 9 -17.72 5.36 2.28
C ILE A 9 -17.04 4.90 3.58
N GLN A 10 -17.56 3.86 4.22
CA GLN A 10 -16.99 3.30 5.44
C GLN A 10 -15.56 2.79 5.20
N VAL A 11 -15.34 2.08 4.10
CA VAL A 11 -14.04 1.56 3.70
C VAL A 11 -13.05 2.69 3.40
N ALA A 12 -13.49 3.73 2.69
CA ALA A 12 -12.66 4.90 2.41
C ALA A 12 -12.24 5.63 3.69
N ALA A 13 -13.16 5.77 4.66
CA ALA A 13 -12.85 6.35 5.97
C ALA A 13 -11.83 5.50 6.75
N LEU A 14 -11.96 4.17 6.72
CA LEU A 14 -10.99 3.25 7.33
C LEU A 14 -9.62 3.34 6.65
N ILE A 15 -9.56 3.40 5.31
CA ILE A 15 -8.31 3.58 4.56
C ILE A 15 -7.62 4.91 4.95
N LEU A 16 -8.39 6.00 5.08
CA LEU A 16 -7.87 7.28 5.54
C LEU A 16 -7.29 7.17 6.96
N PHE A 17 -7.99 6.49 7.88
CA PHE A 17 -7.49 6.24 9.23
C PHE A 17 -6.17 5.45 9.21
N LEU A 18 -6.08 4.38 8.40
CA LEU A 18 -4.84 3.60 8.26
C LEU A 18 -3.69 4.43 7.69
N ALA A 19 -3.98 5.33 6.75
CA ALA A 19 -2.97 6.23 6.17
C ALA A 19 -2.43 7.23 7.20
N LEU A 20 -3.33 7.82 8.00
CA LEU A 20 -2.94 8.70 9.11
C LEU A 20 -2.11 7.96 10.15
N LEU A 21 -2.49 6.73 10.48
CA LEU A 21 -1.74 5.87 11.40
C LEU A 21 -0.33 5.56 10.87
N ALA A 22 -0.20 5.20 9.59
CA ALA A 22 1.09 4.95 8.96
C ALA A 22 2.00 6.19 9.00
N ASN A 23 1.43 7.37 8.73
CA ASN A 23 2.14 8.64 8.81
C ASN A 23 2.62 8.94 10.24
N ALA A 24 1.73 8.77 11.23
CA ALA A 24 2.03 9.02 12.63
C ALA A 24 3.11 8.10 13.18
N LEU A 25 3.06 6.80 12.82
CA LEU A 25 4.07 5.81 13.23
C LEU A 25 5.46 6.15 12.67
N TRP A 26 5.51 6.55 11.40
CA TRP A 26 6.76 6.97 10.78
C TRP A 26 7.32 8.24 11.41
N LEU A 27 6.49 9.27 11.54
CA LEU A 27 6.91 10.54 12.12
C LEU A 27 7.38 10.36 13.57
N ALA A 28 6.69 9.54 14.36
CA ALA A 28 7.11 9.20 15.72
C ALA A 28 8.49 8.51 15.76
N GLU A 29 8.74 7.59 14.82
CA GLU A 29 10.05 6.92 14.73
C GLU A 29 11.17 7.89 14.30
N ILE A 30 10.91 8.75 13.30
CA ILE A 30 11.87 9.76 12.84
C ILE A 30 12.24 10.73 13.97
N LEU A 31 11.24 11.26 14.68
CA LEU A 31 11.45 12.18 15.79
C LEU A 31 12.22 11.53 16.95
N ARG A 32 12.02 10.23 17.19
CA ARG A 32 12.70 9.49 18.26
C ARG A 32 14.14 9.10 17.91
N ASN A 33 14.38 8.60 16.70
CA ASN A 33 15.62 7.89 16.37
C ASN A 33 16.60 8.73 15.55
N SER A 34 16.12 9.59 14.66
CA SER A 34 16.95 10.22 13.63
C SER A 34 17.02 11.74 13.75
N GLY A 35 16.05 12.34 14.45
CA GLY A 35 15.91 13.79 14.51
C GLY A 35 15.61 14.38 13.12
N TRP A 36 15.83 15.69 12.97
CA TRP A 36 15.56 16.40 11.71
C TRP A 36 16.79 16.54 10.78
N ASP A 37 17.95 16.03 11.20
CA ASP A 37 19.22 16.27 10.51
C ASP A 37 19.39 15.43 9.23
N GLY A 38 19.35 16.12 8.09
CA GLY A 38 19.79 15.58 6.79
C GLY A 38 19.16 14.24 6.42
N MET A 39 19.99 13.27 6.02
CA MET A 39 19.56 11.91 5.64
C MET A 39 19.89 10.87 6.73
N SER A 40 20.03 11.28 8.00
CA SER A 40 20.34 10.36 9.12
C SER A 40 19.35 9.18 9.19
N TRP A 41 18.09 9.47 8.86
CA TRP A 41 17.01 8.50 8.79
C TRP A 41 17.33 7.36 7.84
N LEU A 42 18.00 7.61 6.71
CA LEU A 42 18.29 6.57 5.71
C LEU A 42 19.15 5.47 6.32
N TRP A 43 20.07 5.80 7.22
CA TRP A 43 21.06 4.89 7.82
C TRP A 43 20.53 4.10 9.01
N SER A 44 19.45 4.58 9.65
CA SER A 44 18.87 3.92 10.81
C SER A 44 17.96 2.76 10.40
N PRO A 45 17.83 1.71 11.23
CA PRO A 45 16.75 0.74 11.07
C PRO A 45 15.41 1.45 11.29
N GLN A 46 14.45 1.28 10.36
CA GLN A 46 13.11 1.84 10.49
C GLN A 46 12.09 0.72 10.63
N PHE A 47 11.60 0.48 11.84
CA PHE A 47 10.58 -0.52 12.12
C PHE A 47 9.20 -0.09 11.64
N SER A 48 8.92 1.21 11.64
CA SER A 48 7.63 1.75 11.18
C SER A 48 7.38 1.47 9.70
N ALA A 49 8.42 1.27 8.89
CA ALA A 49 8.30 0.90 7.48
C ALA A 49 7.61 -0.47 7.30
N TYR A 50 7.90 -1.45 8.15
CA TYR A 50 7.25 -2.76 8.11
C TYR A 50 5.77 -2.65 8.50
N LEU A 51 5.46 -1.85 9.52
CA LEU A 51 4.09 -1.62 9.95
C LEU A 51 3.30 -0.84 8.88
N ALA A 52 3.89 0.17 8.26
CA ALA A 52 3.29 0.89 7.14
C ALA A 52 3.04 -0.03 5.93
N ALA A 53 3.93 -0.97 5.63
CA ALA A 53 3.70 -1.99 4.60
C ALA A 53 2.49 -2.87 4.94
N ALA A 54 2.34 -3.31 6.20
CA ALA A 54 1.17 -4.05 6.66
C ALA A 54 -0.13 -3.22 6.52
N LEU A 55 -0.09 -1.94 6.89
CA LEU A 55 -1.23 -1.03 6.76
C LEU A 55 -1.62 -0.78 5.29
N ALA A 56 -0.64 -0.66 4.39
CA ALA A 56 -0.90 -0.49 2.95
C ALA A 56 -1.54 -1.73 2.32
N VAL A 57 -1.11 -2.93 2.73
CA VAL A 57 -1.71 -4.20 2.30
C VAL A 57 -3.11 -4.37 2.89
N LEU A 58 -3.30 -4.00 4.16
CA LEU A 58 -4.62 -4.03 4.79
C LEU A 58 -5.58 -3.08 4.08
N ALA A 59 -5.15 -1.85 3.79
CA ALA A 59 -5.93 -0.87 3.03
C ALA A 59 -6.31 -1.40 1.65
N TYR A 60 -5.40 -2.09 0.96
CA TYR A 60 -5.66 -2.74 -0.33
C TYR A 60 -6.70 -3.86 -0.24
N LEU A 61 -6.65 -4.70 0.80
CA LEU A 61 -7.50 -5.87 0.94
C LEU A 61 -8.88 -5.55 1.53
N LEU A 62 -8.99 -4.51 2.35
CA LEU A 62 -10.23 -4.13 3.05
C LEU A 62 -11.48 -4.04 2.15
N PRO A 63 -11.41 -3.44 0.94
CA PRO A 63 -12.55 -3.39 0.02
C PRO A 63 -12.99 -4.77 -0.48
N PHE A 64 -12.07 -5.73 -0.62
CA PHE A 64 -12.41 -7.09 -1.03
C PHE A 64 -13.18 -7.85 0.05
N ILE A 65 -12.94 -7.53 1.33
CA ILE A 65 -13.67 -8.12 2.46
C ILE A 65 -15.10 -7.56 2.52
N THR A 66 -15.19 -6.23 2.50
CA THR A 66 -16.40 -5.49 2.86
C THR A 66 -17.34 -5.27 1.68
N VAL A 67 -16.81 -4.97 0.49
CA VAL A 67 -17.61 -4.64 -0.70
C VAL A 67 -17.82 -5.86 -1.60
N ALA A 68 -16.78 -6.69 -1.77
CA ALA A 68 -16.83 -7.87 -2.64
C ALA A 68 -17.18 -9.18 -1.91
N GLY A 69 -17.14 -9.22 -0.57
CA GLY A 69 -17.51 -10.41 0.21
C GLY A 69 -16.55 -11.60 0.04
N VAL A 70 -15.26 -11.34 -0.21
CA VAL A 70 -14.27 -12.41 -0.36
C VAL A 70 -14.04 -13.11 1.00
N ARG A 71 -13.96 -14.45 0.98
CA ARG A 71 -13.79 -15.28 2.19
C ARG A 71 -12.41 -15.11 2.85
N GLY A 72 -12.39 -15.17 4.18
CA GLY A 72 -11.21 -14.96 5.04
C GLY A 72 -9.93 -15.75 4.66
N PRO A 73 -9.97 -17.06 4.38
CA PRO A 73 -8.75 -17.82 4.09
C PRO A 73 -8.00 -17.35 2.85
N ARG A 74 -8.72 -16.92 1.80
CA ARG A 74 -8.09 -16.39 0.58
C ARG A 74 -7.43 -15.04 0.86
N LEU A 75 -8.09 -14.19 1.66
CA LEU A 75 -7.58 -12.89 2.07
C LEU A 75 -6.32 -13.00 2.92
N TRP A 76 -6.26 -13.97 3.84
CA TRP A 76 -5.10 -14.17 4.71
C TRP A 76 -3.84 -14.49 3.90
N ILE A 77 -3.93 -15.46 2.99
CA ILE A 77 -2.76 -15.85 2.17
C ILE A 77 -2.38 -14.72 1.21
N SER A 78 -3.36 -14.03 0.60
CA SER A 78 -3.11 -12.81 -0.19
C SER A 78 -2.39 -11.74 0.63
N GLY A 79 -2.80 -11.52 1.88
CA GLY A 79 -2.19 -10.54 2.78
C GLY A 79 -0.75 -10.86 3.08
N ILE A 80 -0.43 -12.12 3.40
CA ILE A 80 0.94 -12.57 3.62
C ILE A 80 1.80 -12.36 2.38
N GLU A 81 1.34 -12.80 1.21
CA GLU A 81 2.06 -12.69 -0.07
C GLU A 81 2.38 -11.23 -0.42
N LEU A 82 1.39 -10.34 -0.29
CA LEU A 82 1.54 -8.91 -0.58
C LEU A 82 2.40 -8.20 0.48
N PHE A 83 2.28 -8.58 1.74
CA PHE A 83 3.11 -8.03 2.82
C PHE A 83 4.58 -8.32 2.57
N PHE A 84 4.95 -9.58 2.36
CA PHE A 84 6.34 -9.95 2.07
C PHE A 84 6.85 -9.33 0.76
N SER A 85 6.02 -9.27 -0.29
CA SER A 85 6.37 -8.58 -1.54
C SER A 85 6.72 -7.11 -1.29
N THR A 86 5.91 -6.42 -0.49
CA THR A 86 6.10 -5.00 -0.17
C THR A 86 7.33 -4.78 0.70
N VAL A 87 7.56 -5.63 1.70
CA VAL A 87 8.74 -5.56 2.57
C VAL A 87 10.03 -5.81 1.78
N VAL A 88 10.07 -6.86 0.95
CA VAL A 88 11.23 -7.15 0.10
C VAL A 88 11.50 -5.99 -0.85
N ALA A 89 10.46 -5.43 -1.45
CA ALA A 89 10.61 -4.26 -2.30
C ALA A 89 11.13 -3.03 -1.56
N PHE A 90 10.63 -2.76 -0.35
CA PHE A 90 11.16 -1.68 0.48
C PHE A 90 12.66 -1.86 0.76
N LEU A 91 13.09 -3.08 1.12
CA LEU A 91 14.50 -3.38 1.37
C LEU A 91 15.37 -3.21 0.12
N ILE A 92 14.91 -3.68 -1.04
CA ILE A 92 15.62 -3.50 -2.32
C ILE A 92 15.68 -2.01 -2.68
N ALA A 93 14.57 -1.29 -2.59
CA ALA A 93 14.52 0.15 -2.86
C ALA A 93 15.47 0.93 -1.95
N LYS A 94 15.50 0.61 -0.65
CA LYS A 94 16.43 1.21 0.32
C LYS A 94 17.89 0.98 -0.10
N ASN A 95 18.25 -0.24 -0.53
CA ASN A 95 19.58 -0.54 -1.04
C ASN A 95 19.93 0.20 -2.34
N ILE A 96 18.97 0.35 -3.27
CA ILE A 96 19.17 1.14 -4.48
C ILE A 96 19.41 2.62 -4.13
N LEU A 97 18.64 3.17 -3.19
CA LEU A 97 18.83 4.54 -2.70
C LEU A 97 20.18 4.71 -1.99
N TYR A 98 20.65 3.72 -1.23
CA TYR A 98 22.02 3.74 -0.72
C TYR A 98 23.05 3.81 -1.85
N GLY A 99 22.88 3.06 -2.93
CA GLY A 99 23.76 3.15 -4.10
C GLY A 99 23.75 4.53 -4.77
N LEU A 100 22.60 5.21 -4.79
CA LEU A 100 22.46 6.56 -5.36
C LEU A 100 23.12 7.65 -4.51
N PHE A 101 23.06 7.53 -3.18
CA PHE A 101 23.46 8.60 -2.26
C PHE A 101 24.72 8.28 -1.44
N SER A 102 25.27 7.08 -1.54
CA SER A 102 26.52 6.69 -0.88
C SER A 102 27.62 6.40 -1.90
N ARG A 103 28.86 6.80 -1.60
CA ARG A 103 30.04 6.42 -2.37
C ARG A 103 30.57 5.05 -1.98
N LEU A 104 29.70 4.10 -1.64
CA LEU A 104 30.15 2.76 -1.28
C LEU A 104 30.67 2.05 -2.55
N PRO A 105 31.92 1.53 -2.55
CA PRO A 105 32.57 0.98 -3.74
C PRO A 105 31.92 -0.32 -4.27
N VAL A 106 30.96 -0.90 -3.53
CA VAL A 106 30.37 -2.21 -3.83
C VAL A 106 29.36 -2.15 -4.99
N VAL A 107 28.70 -1.00 -5.22
CA VAL A 107 27.71 -0.83 -6.30
C VAL A 107 28.05 0.43 -7.08
N ASN A 108 29.15 0.38 -7.84
CA ASN A 108 29.56 1.48 -8.72
C ASN A 108 28.73 1.47 -10.03
N MET A 109 27.41 1.51 -9.90
CA MET A 109 26.47 1.56 -11.03
C MET A 109 26.16 3.02 -11.37
N SER A 110 25.90 3.31 -12.65
CA SER A 110 25.49 4.66 -13.04
C SER A 110 24.11 4.99 -12.43
N PRO A 111 23.84 6.26 -12.08
CA PRO A 111 22.54 6.67 -11.55
C PRO A 111 21.37 6.27 -12.44
N THR A 112 21.55 6.29 -13.77
CA THR A 112 20.56 5.85 -14.74
C THR A 112 20.13 4.39 -14.53
N VAL A 113 21.09 3.48 -14.30
CA VAL A 113 20.79 2.06 -14.03
C VAL A 113 20.00 1.92 -12.73
N LEU A 114 20.37 2.65 -11.69
CA LEU A 114 19.68 2.61 -10.40
C LEU A 114 18.23 3.13 -10.52
N TYR A 115 17.98 4.19 -11.29
CA TYR A 115 16.61 4.64 -11.59
C TYR A 115 15.81 3.62 -12.41
N LEU A 116 16.43 2.96 -13.39
CA LEU A 116 15.78 1.87 -14.13
C LEU A 116 15.43 0.70 -13.22
N MET A 117 16.29 0.35 -12.26
CA MET A 117 16.01 -0.67 -11.25
C MET A 117 14.82 -0.29 -10.36
N LEU A 118 14.71 0.98 -9.94
CA LEU A 118 13.54 1.46 -9.19
C LEU A 118 12.25 1.36 -10.02
N GLY A 119 12.30 1.72 -11.31
CA GLY A 119 11.18 1.58 -12.22
C GLY A 119 10.77 0.11 -12.45
N ALA A 120 11.75 -0.78 -12.61
CA ALA A 120 11.50 -2.22 -12.71
C ALA A 120 10.90 -2.79 -11.42
N LEU A 121 11.41 -2.37 -10.26
CA LEU A 121 10.90 -2.78 -8.96
C LEU A 121 9.44 -2.35 -8.77
N LEU A 122 9.09 -1.13 -9.14
CA LEU A 122 7.72 -0.64 -9.14
C LEU A 122 6.79 -1.53 -9.99
N ALA A 123 7.23 -1.89 -11.20
CA ALA A 123 6.47 -2.78 -12.08
C ALA A 123 6.32 -4.19 -11.51
N LEU A 124 7.36 -4.73 -10.86
CA LEU A 124 7.31 -6.04 -10.20
C LEU A 124 6.32 -6.04 -9.03
N ILE A 125 6.28 -4.98 -8.21
CA ILE A 125 5.31 -4.87 -7.11
C ILE A 125 3.89 -4.76 -7.67
N ALA A 126 3.65 -3.90 -8.66
CA ALA A 126 2.35 -3.80 -9.31
C ALA A 126 1.92 -5.15 -9.91
N GLY A 127 2.87 -5.89 -10.48
CA GLY A 127 2.68 -7.24 -11.01
C GLY A 127 2.32 -8.24 -9.91
N SER A 128 2.98 -8.18 -8.75
CA SER A 128 2.64 -9.00 -7.59
C SER A 128 1.19 -8.73 -7.15
N PHE A 129 0.83 -7.46 -6.93
CA PHE A 129 -0.55 -7.08 -6.59
C PHE A 129 -1.57 -7.57 -7.61
N TYR A 130 -1.28 -7.39 -8.91
CA TYR A 130 -2.14 -7.84 -10.00
C TYR A 130 -2.31 -9.36 -10.00
N LEU A 131 -1.21 -10.12 -9.92
CA LEU A 131 -1.22 -11.58 -9.97
C LEU A 131 -1.87 -12.19 -8.73
N THR A 132 -1.57 -11.69 -7.53
CA THR A 132 -2.23 -12.14 -6.30
C THR A 132 -3.74 -11.89 -6.40
N THR A 133 -4.14 -10.73 -6.92
CA THR A 133 -5.54 -10.39 -7.15
C THR A 133 -6.18 -11.36 -8.14
N GLN A 134 -5.56 -11.54 -9.32
CA GLN A 134 -6.00 -12.45 -10.38
C GLN A 134 -6.21 -13.89 -9.91
N ARG A 135 -5.29 -14.38 -9.07
CA ARG A 135 -5.27 -15.77 -8.61
C ARG A 135 -6.22 -16.03 -7.44
N ARG A 136 -6.35 -15.08 -6.52
CA ARG A 136 -6.97 -15.33 -5.20
C ARG A 136 -8.23 -14.50 -4.92
N LEU A 137 -8.39 -13.33 -5.55
CA LEU A 137 -9.47 -12.40 -5.26
C LEU A 137 -10.51 -12.38 -6.39
N HIS A 138 -10.12 -11.95 -7.59
CA HIS A 138 -10.96 -11.94 -8.79
C HIS A 138 -10.10 -11.87 -10.04
N LYS A 139 -10.68 -12.01 -11.24
CA LYS A 139 -9.94 -11.84 -12.51
C LYS A 139 -10.06 -10.38 -13.02
N PRO A 140 -9.15 -9.45 -12.65
CA PRO A 140 -9.20 -8.09 -13.15
C PRO A 140 -8.87 -8.04 -14.65
N LYS A 141 -9.30 -6.96 -15.31
CA LYS A 141 -8.82 -6.60 -16.66
C LYS A 141 -7.37 -6.12 -16.58
N LEU A 142 -6.64 -6.19 -17.69
CA LEU A 142 -5.26 -5.68 -17.77
C LEU A 142 -5.16 -4.18 -17.42
N SER A 143 -6.21 -3.39 -17.66
CA SER A 143 -6.25 -1.98 -17.23
C SER A 143 -6.03 -1.80 -15.73
N TYR A 144 -6.39 -2.79 -14.90
CA TYR A 144 -6.15 -2.76 -13.45
C TYR A 144 -4.66 -2.77 -13.09
N TYR A 145 -3.81 -3.42 -13.89
CA TYR A 145 -2.36 -3.37 -13.71
C TYR A 145 -1.84 -1.93 -13.86
N PHE A 146 -2.33 -1.18 -14.84
CA PHE A 146 -1.97 0.23 -15.01
C PHE A 146 -2.50 1.12 -13.88
N TRP A 147 -3.67 0.82 -13.33
CA TRP A 147 -4.17 1.47 -12.12
C TRP A 147 -3.27 1.21 -10.91
N LEU A 148 -2.81 -0.03 -10.73
CA LEU A 148 -1.86 -0.39 -9.66
C LEU A 148 -0.51 0.31 -9.84
N LEU A 149 0.04 0.32 -11.05
CA LEU A 149 1.26 1.08 -11.37
C LEU A 149 1.11 2.56 -11.00
N THR A 150 -0.01 3.17 -11.40
CA THR A 150 -0.30 4.58 -11.09
C THR A 150 -0.42 4.78 -9.59
N ALA A 151 -1.16 3.91 -8.90
CA ALA A 151 -1.33 3.99 -7.45
C ALA A 151 0.00 3.87 -6.70
N LEU A 152 0.93 3.03 -7.17
CA LEU A 152 2.25 2.89 -6.55
C LEU A 152 3.24 3.99 -6.94
N ALA A 153 3.07 4.64 -8.10
CA ALA A 153 3.91 5.74 -8.55
C ALA A 153 3.52 7.10 -7.94
N MET A 154 2.22 7.33 -7.76
CA MET A 154 1.65 8.59 -7.26
C MET A 154 2.11 9.07 -5.88
N PRO A 155 2.54 8.22 -4.93
CA PRO A 155 3.00 8.69 -3.63
C PRO A 155 4.15 9.69 -3.72
N VAL A 156 5.05 9.55 -4.71
CA VAL A 156 6.18 10.49 -4.89
C VAL A 156 5.70 11.91 -5.27
N PRO A 157 4.98 12.12 -6.40
CA PRO A 157 4.51 13.45 -6.77
C PRO A 157 3.50 14.03 -5.76
N LEU A 158 2.64 13.20 -5.17
CA LEU A 158 1.69 13.68 -4.15
C LEU A 158 2.40 14.12 -2.87
N SER A 159 3.47 13.44 -2.45
CA SER A 159 4.29 13.86 -1.31
C SER A 159 5.01 15.17 -1.57
N LEU A 160 5.56 15.35 -2.78
CA LEU A 160 6.18 16.61 -3.21
C LEU A 160 5.17 17.77 -3.25
N LEU A 161 3.95 17.50 -3.69
CA LEU A 161 2.89 18.51 -3.63
C LEU A 161 2.52 18.82 -2.18
N THR A 162 2.41 17.80 -1.34
CA THR A 162 2.02 17.94 0.07
C THR A 162 3.04 18.77 0.84
N ILE A 163 4.34 18.50 0.72
CA ILE A 163 5.38 19.26 1.44
C ILE A 163 5.47 20.73 0.99
N LYS A 164 5.07 21.03 -0.25
CA LYS A 164 5.00 22.43 -0.74
C LYS A 164 3.83 23.20 -0.15
N LEU A 165 2.71 22.51 0.11
CA LEU A 165 1.48 23.11 0.65
C LEU A 165 1.47 23.12 2.19
N PHE A 166 2.01 22.07 2.79
CA PHE A 166 2.10 21.81 4.22
C PHE A 166 3.56 21.53 4.57
N PRO A 167 4.43 22.56 4.63
CA PRO A 167 5.82 22.37 5.01
C PRO A 167 5.93 21.84 6.45
N GLY A 168 6.93 21.00 6.68
CA GLY A 168 7.16 20.33 7.96
C GLY A 168 7.88 21.19 8.99
N LEU A 169 8.42 20.52 10.02
CA LEU A 169 9.13 21.17 11.14
C LEU A 169 10.47 21.80 10.74
N GLY A 170 11.10 21.32 9.67
CA GLY A 170 12.21 22.01 9.01
C GLY A 170 11.65 22.71 7.78
N GLU A 171 11.98 23.98 7.60
CA GLU A 171 11.48 24.87 6.54
C GLU A 171 11.69 24.37 5.09
N GLY A 172 12.33 23.21 4.93
CA GLY A 172 12.58 22.59 3.65
C GLY A 172 11.32 22.08 2.96
N ARG A 173 11.39 22.06 1.62
CA ARG A 173 10.28 21.80 0.70
C ARG A 173 10.64 20.75 -0.34
N ASP A 174 11.65 19.94 -0.04
CA ASP A 174 12.17 18.93 -0.95
C ASP A 174 11.59 17.54 -0.67
N LEU A 175 12.00 16.56 -1.46
CA LEU A 175 11.54 15.18 -1.30
C LEU A 175 12.02 14.55 0.02
N PHE A 176 13.20 14.93 0.51
CA PHE A 176 13.76 14.36 1.74
C PHE A 176 12.95 14.80 2.94
N ASP A 177 12.52 16.06 2.98
CA ASP A 177 11.62 16.57 4.02
C ASP A 177 10.23 15.93 3.93
N ALA A 178 9.72 15.72 2.71
CA ALA A 178 8.47 14.99 2.52
C ALA A 178 8.55 13.55 3.07
N VAL A 179 9.68 12.87 2.85
CA VAL A 179 9.94 11.53 3.41
C VAL A 179 9.99 11.60 4.93
N LYS A 180 10.72 12.54 5.55
CA LYS A 180 10.75 12.70 7.02
C LYS A 180 9.36 12.92 7.62
N MET A 181 8.53 13.71 6.93
CA MET A 181 7.15 13.97 7.35
C MET A 181 6.22 12.74 7.24
N GLY A 182 6.66 11.67 6.56
CA GLY A 182 5.89 10.43 6.38
C GLY A 182 4.91 10.46 5.20
N TYR A 183 4.88 11.55 4.42
CA TYR A 183 3.91 11.72 3.34
C TYR A 183 3.91 10.60 2.29
N PRO A 184 5.06 10.01 1.90
CA PRO A 184 5.05 8.88 0.97
C PRO A 184 4.28 7.67 1.52
N LEU A 185 4.36 7.40 2.82
CA LEU A 185 3.65 6.28 3.45
C LEU A 185 2.15 6.58 3.55
N PHE A 186 1.79 7.81 3.92
CA PHE A 186 0.39 8.27 3.89
C PHE A 186 -0.23 8.06 2.51
N TRP A 187 0.42 8.57 1.46
CA TRP A 187 -0.10 8.48 0.10
C TRP A 187 -0.06 7.05 -0.45
N ALA A 188 0.93 6.24 -0.08
CA ALA A 188 0.97 4.83 -0.47
C ALA A 188 -0.22 4.06 0.09
N VAL A 189 -0.55 4.23 1.38
CA VAL A 189 -1.72 3.56 1.98
C VAL A 189 -3.02 4.02 1.34
N LEU A 190 -3.18 5.32 1.10
CA LEU A 190 -4.36 5.87 0.42
C LEU A 190 -4.50 5.34 -1.01
N SER A 191 -3.42 5.37 -1.80
CA SER A 191 -3.47 5.01 -3.21
C SER A 191 -3.65 3.51 -3.41
N THR A 192 -3.00 2.66 -2.62
CA THR A 192 -3.25 1.21 -2.66
C THR A 192 -4.68 0.90 -2.20
N GLY A 193 -5.18 1.56 -1.15
CA GLY A 193 -6.58 1.40 -0.73
C GLY A 193 -7.57 1.80 -1.83
N ALA A 194 -7.33 2.92 -2.52
CA ALA A 194 -8.13 3.36 -3.66
C ALA A 194 -8.10 2.34 -4.81
N ALA A 195 -6.93 1.77 -5.12
CA ALA A 195 -6.82 0.69 -6.10
C ALA A 195 -7.63 -0.54 -5.66
N GLY A 196 -7.59 -0.90 -4.38
CA GLY A 196 -8.42 -1.97 -3.82
C GLY A 196 -9.93 -1.72 -3.99
N ILE A 197 -10.39 -0.48 -3.75
CA ILE A 197 -11.80 -0.09 -3.96
C ILE A 197 -12.17 -0.29 -5.43
N LEU A 198 -11.34 0.20 -6.36
CA LEU A 198 -11.57 0.01 -7.80
C LEU A 198 -11.60 -1.48 -8.18
N GLY A 199 -10.74 -2.30 -7.59
CA GLY A 199 -10.73 -3.75 -7.81
C GLY A 199 -11.98 -4.46 -7.25
N ALA A 200 -12.51 -4.00 -6.12
CA ALA A 200 -13.68 -4.60 -5.47
C ALA A 200 -15.01 -4.16 -6.09
N VAL A 201 -15.14 -2.90 -6.51
CA VAL A 201 -16.39 -2.37 -7.11
C VAL A 201 -16.69 -3.03 -8.45
N ASN A 202 -15.65 -3.44 -9.19
CA ASN A 202 -15.79 -4.11 -10.48
C ASN A 202 -16.15 -5.60 -10.38
N GLN A 203 -16.26 -6.16 -9.17
CA GLN A 203 -16.66 -7.56 -8.99
C GLN A 203 -18.19 -7.71 -8.91
N PRO A 204 -18.76 -8.73 -9.56
CA PRO A 204 -20.12 -9.16 -9.26
C PRO A 204 -20.16 -9.70 -7.82
N LYS A 205 -21.18 -9.33 -7.05
CA LYS A 205 -21.37 -9.92 -5.72
C LYS A 205 -21.59 -11.44 -5.88
N PRO A 206 -20.98 -12.28 -5.03
CA PRO A 206 -21.36 -13.68 -4.99
C PRO A 206 -22.88 -13.76 -4.69
N PRO A 207 -23.61 -14.72 -5.28
CA PRO A 207 -25.00 -14.94 -4.94
C PRO A 207 -25.11 -15.13 -3.41
N GLU A 208 -26.10 -14.48 -2.80
CA GLU A 208 -26.39 -14.72 -1.39
C GLU A 208 -26.63 -16.23 -1.22
N PRO A 209 -26.07 -16.87 -0.18
CA PRO A 209 -26.38 -18.26 0.07
C PRO A 209 -27.89 -18.38 0.22
N GLU A 210 -28.54 -19.15 -0.65
CA GLU A 210 -29.91 -19.57 -0.41
C GLU A 210 -29.90 -20.32 0.91
N TYR A 211 -30.40 -19.67 1.96
CA TYR A 211 -30.71 -20.34 3.20
C TYR A 211 -31.84 -21.31 2.86
N HIS A 212 -31.49 -22.57 2.62
CA HIS A 212 -32.48 -23.64 2.61
C HIS A 212 -33.03 -23.72 4.04
N GLU A 213 -34.15 -23.03 4.28
CA GLU A 213 -34.89 -23.05 5.55
C GLU A 213 -35.42 -24.47 5.89
N ASN A 214 -35.34 -25.43 4.97
CA ASN A 214 -35.97 -26.75 5.08
C ASN A 214 -35.14 -27.85 5.78
N ILE A 215 -34.15 -27.54 6.61
CA ILE A 215 -33.41 -28.61 7.32
C ILE A 215 -34.14 -29.09 8.59
N LEU A 216 -35.19 -28.39 9.05
CA LEU A 216 -35.91 -28.74 10.28
C LEU A 216 -37.31 -29.32 10.09
N ASP A 217 -37.85 -29.38 8.88
CA ASP A 217 -39.20 -29.90 8.63
C ASP A 217 -39.26 -31.43 8.44
N ASP A 218 -38.11 -32.12 8.34
CA ASP A 218 -38.04 -33.58 8.10
C ASP A 218 -37.89 -34.42 9.40
N VAL A 219 -38.10 -33.83 10.59
CA VAL A 219 -38.13 -34.58 11.86
C VAL A 219 -39.58 -34.80 12.29
N GLU A 220 -40.34 -35.59 11.53
CA GLU A 220 -41.56 -36.22 12.04
C GLU A 220 -41.15 -37.37 12.99
N PHE A 221 -41.62 -37.27 14.25
CA PHE A 221 -41.40 -38.25 15.32
C PHE A 221 -42.33 -39.48 15.19
#